data_AF-A0A432T660-F1
#
_entry.id   AF-A0A432T660-F1
#
_cell.length_a   1.000
_cell.length_b   1.000
_cell.length_c   1.000
_cell.angle_alpha   90.00
_cell.angle_beta   90.00
_cell.angle_gamma   90.00
#
_symmetry.space_group_name_H-M   'P 1'
#
loop_
_entity.id
_entity.type
_entity.pdbx_description
1 polymer ?
#
loop_
_entity_poly.entity_id
_entity_poly.type
_entity_poly.pdbx_seq_one_letter_code
_entity_poly.pdbx_strand_id
1 'polypeptide(L)'
;SLFWSALLALCFPAFFLLMDWYLPIHYLLASQLMLFCLFWLIIDKTPIKFWLLPKNMGHSCAHKNACEQFIECGVHLTRHHTGIMLFVSVSEHYVEIMADKGISDIVPQEKWDTIIDHFTTHIKDNEIETGFVEAIYACGDLLKNYIPRPDDDINELQDALVEID
;
A
#
# COMPACT_ATOMS: atom_id res chain seq x y z
N SER A 1 -16.16 2.73 8.12
CA SER A 1 -16.46 2.22 9.47
C SER A 1 -17.55 3.03 10.21
N LEU A 2 -17.72 4.34 9.96
CA LEU A 2 -18.74 5.16 10.64
C LEU A 2 -20.19 4.74 10.29
N PHE A 3 -20.45 4.32 9.05
CA PHE A 3 -21.78 4.03 8.53
C PHE A 3 -22.49 2.87 9.25
N TRP A 4 -21.79 1.75 9.46
CA TRP A 4 -22.36 0.58 10.15
C TRP A 4 -22.57 0.79 11.64
N SER A 5 -21.71 1.61 12.26
CA SER A 5 -21.84 2.00 13.67
C SER A 5 -23.07 2.89 13.88
N ALA A 6 -23.32 3.83 12.97
CA ALA A 6 -24.51 4.66 12.97
C ALA A 6 -25.79 3.84 12.72
N LEU A 7 -25.74 2.84 11.82
CA LEU A 7 -26.88 1.98 11.51
C LEU A 7 -27.31 1.15 12.75
N LEU A 8 -26.35 0.51 13.43
CA LEU A 8 -26.61 -0.25 14.66
C LEU A 8 -27.08 0.64 15.82
N ALA A 9 -26.49 1.83 15.96
CA ALA A 9 -26.90 2.81 16.96
C ALA A 9 -28.34 3.32 16.75
N LEU A 10 -28.82 3.37 15.50
CA LEU A 10 -30.19 3.77 15.18
C LEU A 10 -31.21 2.64 15.44
N CYS A 11 -30.83 1.38 15.23
CA CYS A 11 -31.74 0.24 15.40
C CYS A 11 -32.03 -0.11 16.88
N PHE A 12 -31.08 0.15 17.79
CA PHE A 12 -31.22 -0.20 19.20
C PHE A 12 -32.38 0.52 19.93
N PRO A 13 -32.54 1.86 19.82
CA PRO A 13 -33.69 2.53 20.43
C PRO A 13 -35.02 2.16 19.76
N ALA A 14 -35.03 1.87 18.46
CA ALA A 14 -36.23 1.43 17.75
C ALA A 14 -36.70 0.03 18.22
N PHE A 15 -35.76 -0.89 18.47
CA PHE A 15 -36.06 -2.21 19.05
C PHE A 15 -36.61 -2.11 20.47
N PHE A 16 -36.06 -1.21 21.28
CA PHE A 16 -36.46 -1.04 22.67
C PHE A 16 -37.83 -0.33 22.82
N LEU A 17 -38.14 0.62 21.92
CA LEU A 17 -39.46 1.27 21.84
C LEU A 17 -40.58 0.31 21.38
N LEU A 18 -40.26 -0.73 20.60
CA LEU A 18 -41.22 -1.78 20.19
C LEU A 18 -41.57 -2.76 21.32
N MET A 19 -40.78 -2.82 22.39
CA MET A 19 -40.95 -3.73 23.53
C MET A 19 -41.63 -3.10 24.76
N ASP A 20 -42.21 -1.90 24.60
CA ASP A 20 -43.08 -1.21 25.59
C ASP A 20 -42.49 -1.10 27.02
N TRP A 21 -41.17 -1.12 27.13
CA TRP A 21 -40.47 -1.03 28.39
C TRP A 21 -40.30 0.44 28.78
N TYR A 22 -41.04 0.90 29.80
CA TYR A 22 -40.96 2.26 30.35
C TYR A 22 -39.59 2.49 31.03
N LEU A 23 -38.55 2.77 30.24
CA LEU A 23 -37.25 3.21 30.74
C LEU A 23 -37.11 4.73 30.52
N PRO A 24 -36.61 5.48 31.50
CA PRO A 24 -36.34 6.90 31.31
C PRO A 24 -35.33 7.14 30.19
N ILE A 25 -35.60 8.13 29.33
CA ILE A 25 -34.82 8.46 28.12
C ILE A 25 -33.32 8.64 28.40
N HIS A 26 -32.95 9.16 29.58
CA HIS A 26 -31.55 9.38 29.94
C HIS A 26 -30.75 8.06 30.12
N TYR A 27 -31.38 6.96 30.53
CA TYR A 27 -30.70 5.65 30.62
C TYR A 27 -30.43 5.04 29.24
N LEU A 28 -31.33 5.28 28.28
CA LEU A 28 -31.13 4.87 26.88
C LEU A 28 -29.96 5.64 26.26
N LEU A 29 -29.90 6.96 26.44
CA LEU A 29 -28.81 7.79 25.94
C LEU A 29 -27.46 7.44 26.59
N ALA A 30 -27.43 7.23 27.91
CA ALA A 30 -26.21 6.87 28.62
C ALA A 30 -25.66 5.51 28.16
N SER A 31 -26.52 4.51 27.97
CA SER A 31 -26.10 3.19 27.48
C SER A 31 -25.60 3.25 26.03
N GLN A 32 -26.23 4.05 25.17
CA GLN A 32 -25.76 4.27 23.79
C GLN A 32 -24.37 4.93 23.74
N LEU A 33 -24.14 5.97 24.54
CA LEU A 33 -22.83 6.62 24.61
C LEU A 33 -21.76 5.68 25.18
N MET A 34 -22.11 4.91 26.20
CA MET A 34 -21.18 3.94 26.81
C MET A 34 -20.79 2.85 25.81
N LEU A 35 -21.75 2.31 25.04
CA LEU A 35 -21.47 1.36 23.97
C LEU A 35 -20.62 1.99 22.86
N PHE A 36 -20.92 3.22 22.45
CA PHE A 36 -20.13 3.92 21.45
C PHE A 36 -18.66 4.10 21.88
N CYS A 37 -18.43 4.57 23.12
CA CYS A 37 -17.09 4.72 23.66
C CYS A 37 -16.36 3.39 23.77
N LEU A 38 -17.05 2.33 24.21
CA LEU A 38 -16.48 1.00 24.33
C LEU A 38 -16.10 0.41 22.96
N PHE A 39 -16.99 0.53 21.96
CA PHE A 39 -16.69 0.09 20.59
C PHE A 39 -15.57 0.92 19.97
N TRP A 40 -15.56 2.24 20.17
CA TRP A 40 -14.49 3.10 19.67
C TRP A 40 -13.12 2.68 20.24
N LEU A 41 -13.05 2.44 21.55
CA LEU A 41 -11.83 2.02 22.23
C LEU A 41 -11.37 0.62 21.78
N ILE A 42 -12.31 -0.31 21.60
CA ILE A 42 -12.01 -1.65 21.08
C ILE A 42 -11.49 -1.58 19.64
N ILE A 43 -12.15 -0.82 18.76
CA ILE A 43 -11.76 -0.72 17.34
C ILE A 43 -10.41 -0.01 17.18
N ASP A 44 -10.13 1.01 18.01
CA ASP A 44 -8.83 1.72 17.99
C ASP A 44 -7.67 0.82 18.44
N LYS A 45 -7.92 -0.10 19.39
CA LYS A 45 -6.90 -0.98 19.97
C LYS A 45 -6.77 -2.34 19.30
N THR A 46 -7.63 -2.69 18.35
CA THR A 46 -7.60 -4.01 17.69
C THR A 46 -7.31 -3.83 16.20
N PRO A 47 -6.45 -4.65 15.56
CA PRO A 47 -6.18 -4.56 14.12
C PRO A 47 -7.38 -4.96 13.22
N ILE A 48 -8.61 -4.94 13.75
CA ILE A 48 -9.86 -5.17 13.02
C ILE A 48 -10.05 -4.14 11.88
N LYS A 49 -9.41 -2.97 11.97
CA LYS A 49 -9.34 -2.00 10.84
C LYS A 49 -8.86 -2.66 9.55
N PHE A 50 -7.91 -3.60 9.64
CA PHE A 50 -7.35 -4.32 8.49
C PHE A 50 -8.27 -5.41 7.94
N TRP A 51 -9.25 -5.88 8.72
CA TRP A 51 -10.21 -6.90 8.30
C TRP A 51 -11.43 -6.31 7.58
N LEU A 52 -11.79 -5.06 7.90
CA LEU A 52 -12.88 -4.31 7.26
C LEU A 52 -12.49 -3.64 5.94
N LEU A 53 -11.19 -3.64 5.60
CA LEU A 53 -10.70 -3.27 4.27
C LEU A 53 -10.80 -4.52 3.37
N PRO A 54 -11.61 -4.48 2.29
CA PRO A 54 -11.68 -5.61 1.38
C PRO A 54 -10.31 -5.81 0.73
N LYS A 55 -9.72 -6.99 0.92
CA LYS A 55 -8.44 -7.44 0.33
C LYS A 55 -8.33 -7.27 -1.20
N ASN A 56 -9.43 -6.97 -1.89
CA ASN A 56 -9.49 -6.83 -3.35
C ASN A 56 -9.36 -5.38 -3.86
N MET A 57 -9.12 -4.39 -2.99
CA MET A 57 -8.85 -2.99 -3.41
C MET A 57 -7.39 -2.55 -3.17
N GLY A 58 -6.53 -3.47 -2.72
CA GLY A 58 -5.13 -3.17 -2.37
C GLY A 58 -4.35 -2.59 -3.55
N HIS A 59 -4.46 -3.17 -4.75
CA HIS A 59 -3.64 -2.75 -5.90
C HIS A 59 -3.81 -1.27 -6.27
N SER A 60 -5.04 -0.74 -6.24
CA SER A 60 -5.26 0.68 -6.56
C SER A 60 -4.78 1.63 -5.46
N CYS A 61 -4.71 1.16 -4.21
CA CYS A 61 -4.17 1.95 -3.10
C CYS A 61 -2.64 1.88 -3.09
N ALA A 62 -2.09 0.68 -3.27
CA ALA A 62 -0.68 0.41 -3.44
C ALA A 62 -0.08 1.23 -4.58
N HIS A 63 -0.73 1.24 -5.74
CA HIS A 63 -0.29 2.04 -6.90
C HIS A 63 -0.34 3.55 -6.64
N LYS A 64 -1.34 4.05 -5.90
CA LYS A 64 -1.42 5.47 -5.53
C LYS A 64 -0.30 5.87 -4.57
N ASN A 65 -0.08 5.09 -3.51
CA ASN A 65 1.08 5.26 -2.62
C ASN A 65 2.39 5.17 -3.41
N ALA A 66 2.41 4.25 -4.38
CA ALA A 66 3.39 4.07 -5.43
C ALA A 66 3.83 5.40 -6.05
N CYS A 67 2.87 6.00 -6.73
CA CYS A 67 2.99 7.24 -7.46
C CYS A 67 3.34 8.43 -6.54
N GLU A 68 2.74 8.50 -5.34
CA GLU A 68 3.07 9.52 -4.35
C GLU A 68 4.54 9.43 -3.92
N GLN A 69 5.04 8.24 -3.60
CA GLN A 69 6.46 8.03 -3.25
C GLN A 69 7.41 8.34 -4.42
N PHE A 70 7.04 8.00 -5.65
CA PHE A 70 7.85 8.32 -6.83
C PHE A 70 8.06 9.84 -7.00
N ILE A 71 7.04 10.63 -6.66
CA ILE A 71 7.11 12.09 -6.67
C ILE A 71 7.90 12.60 -5.46
N GLU A 72 7.61 12.10 -4.25
CA GLU A 72 8.27 12.55 -3.02
C GLU A 72 9.76 12.22 -2.98
N CYS A 73 10.17 11.04 -3.45
CA CYS A 73 11.57 10.62 -3.53
C CYS A 73 12.33 11.31 -4.68
N GLY A 74 11.66 12.10 -5.52
CA GLY A 74 12.32 12.86 -6.59
C GLY A 74 12.97 11.99 -7.66
N VAL A 75 12.56 10.72 -7.81
CA VAL A 75 13.15 9.78 -8.78
C VAL A 75 13.03 10.28 -10.23
N HIS A 76 12.02 11.13 -10.49
CA HIS A 76 11.76 11.82 -11.76
C HIS A 76 12.67 13.03 -12.05
N LEU A 77 13.53 13.45 -11.10
CA LEU A 77 14.41 14.63 -11.23
C LEU A 77 15.81 14.29 -11.78
N THR A 78 16.03 13.07 -12.25
CA THR A 78 17.30 12.68 -12.88
C THR A 78 17.52 13.43 -14.19
N ARG A 79 18.77 13.81 -14.47
CA ARG A 79 19.15 14.67 -15.60
C ARG A 79 18.77 14.08 -16.96
N HIS A 80 18.68 12.76 -17.02
CA HIS A 80 18.36 12.00 -18.22
C HIS A 80 17.02 11.26 -18.13
N HIS A 81 16.21 11.49 -17.09
CA HIS A 81 14.96 10.75 -16.85
C HIS A 81 15.19 9.23 -16.84
N THR A 82 16.24 8.80 -16.15
CA THR A 82 16.70 7.41 -16.03
C THR A 82 16.48 6.84 -14.63
N GLY A 83 15.59 7.44 -13.85
CA GLY A 83 15.22 6.92 -12.53
C GLY A 83 14.35 5.66 -12.65
N ILE A 84 14.64 4.65 -11.82
CA ILE A 84 13.77 3.49 -11.60
C ILE A 84 13.48 3.36 -10.12
N MET A 85 12.23 3.01 -9.81
CA MET A 85 11.79 2.69 -8.47
C MET A 85 11.17 1.30 -8.46
N LEU A 86 11.73 0.40 -7.64
CA LEU A 86 11.11 -0.87 -7.30
C LEU A 86 10.27 -0.66 -6.04
N PHE A 87 8.95 -0.70 -6.18
CA PHE A 87 8.03 -0.61 -5.06
C PHE A 87 7.51 -2.00 -4.67
N VAL A 88 7.51 -2.29 -3.37
CA VAL A 88 7.03 -3.56 -2.82
C VAL A 88 6.15 -3.28 -1.61
N SER A 89 4.89 -3.73 -1.68
CA SER A 89 3.97 -3.79 -0.54
C SER A 89 3.87 -5.23 -0.06
N VAL A 90 4.58 -5.54 1.02
CA VAL A 90 4.57 -6.88 1.65
C VAL A 90 3.17 -7.24 2.15
N SER A 91 2.44 -6.24 2.68
CA SER A 91 1.09 -6.44 3.22
C SER A 91 0.07 -6.87 2.15
N GLU A 92 0.23 -6.38 0.92
CA GLU A 92 -0.68 -6.64 -0.20
C GLU A 92 -0.10 -7.65 -1.20
N HIS A 93 1.11 -8.15 -0.97
CA HIS A 93 1.89 -8.97 -1.92
C HIS A 93 1.95 -8.31 -3.32
N TYR A 94 2.11 -6.99 -3.33
CA TYR A 94 2.10 -6.17 -4.53
C TYR A 94 3.51 -5.67 -4.84
N VAL A 95 3.89 -5.74 -6.11
CA VAL A 95 5.20 -5.34 -6.61
C VAL A 95 5.02 -4.59 -7.91
N GLU A 96 5.65 -3.44 -8.04
CA GLU A 96 5.63 -2.62 -9.24
C GLU A 96 7.01 -1.99 -9.48
N ILE A 97 7.48 -2.06 -10.72
CA ILE A 97 8.68 -1.35 -11.16
C ILE A 97 8.21 -0.13 -11.94
N MET A 98 8.42 1.06 -11.38
CA MET A 98 8.16 2.32 -12.05
C MET A 98 9.45 2.85 -12.64
N ALA A 99 9.48 3.01 -13.96
CA ALA A 99 10.57 3.61 -14.69
C ALA A 99 10.15 5.00 -15.18
N ASP A 100 11.07 5.96 -15.12
CA ASP A 100 10.86 7.27 -15.73
C ASP A 100 10.78 7.13 -17.26
N LYS A 101 10.21 8.14 -17.92
CA LYS A 101 9.85 8.14 -19.34
C LYS A 101 11.03 7.81 -20.26
N GLY A 102 12.23 8.28 -19.92
CA GLY A 102 13.44 7.99 -20.68
C GLY A 102 13.78 6.51 -20.77
N ILE A 103 13.42 5.73 -19.75
CA ILE A 103 13.60 4.27 -19.71
C ILE A 103 12.39 3.54 -20.28
N SER A 104 11.19 3.98 -19.91
CA SER A 104 9.94 3.36 -20.35
C SER A 104 9.78 3.38 -21.88
N ASP A 105 10.32 4.38 -22.57
CA ASP A 105 10.27 4.47 -24.02
C ASP A 105 11.25 3.51 -24.72
N ILE A 106 12.29 3.03 -24.01
CA ILE A 106 13.37 2.20 -24.56
C ILE A 106 13.18 0.72 -24.21
N VAL A 107 12.77 0.44 -22.97
CA VAL A 107 12.65 -0.92 -22.44
C VAL A 107 11.20 -1.40 -22.54
N PRO A 108 10.93 -2.53 -23.22
CA PRO A 108 9.59 -3.10 -23.27
C PRO A 108 9.08 -3.55 -21.90
N GLN A 109 7.80 -3.31 -21.63
CA GLN A 109 7.13 -3.68 -20.36
C GLN A 109 7.30 -5.17 -20.01
N GLU A 110 7.26 -6.05 -21.01
CA GLU A 110 7.38 -7.50 -20.83
C GLU A 110 8.67 -7.93 -20.11
N LYS A 111 9.72 -7.11 -20.21
CA LYS A 111 10.98 -7.37 -19.52
C LYS A 111 10.89 -7.06 -18.03
N TRP A 112 10.20 -5.98 -17.66
CA TRP A 112 9.92 -5.66 -16.26
C TRP A 112 9.01 -6.71 -15.64
N ASP A 113 7.99 -7.15 -16.37
CA ASP A 113 7.06 -8.19 -15.91
C ASP A 113 7.80 -9.50 -15.60
N THR A 114 8.80 -9.87 -16.40
CA THR A 114 9.64 -11.06 -16.14
C THR A 114 10.41 -10.95 -14.81
N ILE A 115 10.92 -9.76 -14.47
CA ILE A 115 11.63 -9.52 -13.22
C ILE A 115 10.66 -9.59 -12.04
N ILE A 116 9.47 -9.00 -12.21
CA ILE A 116 8.40 -9.02 -11.19
C ILE A 116 7.92 -10.45 -10.94
N ASP A 117 7.76 -11.28 -11.97
CA ASP A 117 7.36 -12.69 -11.83
C ASP A 117 8.40 -13.50 -11.05
N HIS A 118 9.70 -13.29 -11.32
CA HIS A 118 10.78 -13.94 -10.59
C HIS A 118 10.77 -13.53 -9.12
N PHE A 119 10.69 -12.22 -8.87
CA PHE A 119 10.62 -11.66 -7.52
C PHE A 119 9.39 -12.14 -6.73
N THR A 120 8.24 -12.23 -7.40
CA THR A 120 6.99 -12.74 -6.81
C THR A 120 7.12 -14.21 -6.39
N THR A 121 7.96 -14.99 -7.08
CA THR A 121 8.25 -16.38 -6.70
C THR A 121 9.05 -16.43 -5.39
N HIS A 122 10.10 -15.62 -5.27
CA HIS A 122 10.87 -15.52 -4.01
C HIS A 122 10.04 -15.00 -2.83
N ILE A 123 9.12 -14.05 -3.06
CA ILE A 123 8.19 -13.60 -2.01
C ILE A 123 7.31 -14.75 -1.52
N LYS A 124 6.79 -15.60 -2.43
CA LYS A 124 5.97 -16.76 -2.05
C LYS A 124 6.74 -17.79 -1.24
N ASP A 125 8.04 -17.93 -1.50
CA ASP A 125 8.95 -18.82 -0.78
C ASP A 125 9.51 -18.19 0.51
N ASN A 126 9.04 -16.99 0.88
CA ASN A 126 9.46 -16.24 2.07
C ASN A 126 10.96 -15.86 2.06
N GLU A 127 11.54 -15.72 0.85
CA GLU A 127 12.93 -15.36 0.58
C GLU A 127 13.03 -13.91 0.05
N ILE A 128 12.47 -12.97 0.79
CA ILE A 128 12.30 -11.57 0.34
C ILE A 128 13.66 -10.90 0.08
N GLU A 129 14.64 -11.08 0.96
CA GLU A 129 15.98 -10.50 0.83
C GLU A 129 16.66 -10.94 -0.48
N THR A 130 16.65 -12.25 -0.76
CA THR A 130 17.20 -12.83 -1.98
C THR A 130 16.49 -12.26 -3.21
N GLY A 131 15.16 -12.20 -3.17
CA GLY A 131 14.36 -11.61 -4.23
C GLY A 131 14.81 -10.19 -4.55
N PHE A 132 15.02 -9.34 -3.53
CA PHE A 132 15.38 -7.93 -3.75
C PHE A 132 16.72 -7.81 -4.44
N VAL A 133 17.71 -8.56 -3.94
CA VAL A 133 19.06 -8.57 -4.50
C VAL A 133 19.03 -8.99 -5.97
N GLU A 134 18.33 -10.09 -6.28
CA GLU A 134 18.21 -10.57 -7.66
C GLU A 134 17.44 -9.60 -8.57
N ALA A 135 16.35 -8.99 -8.09
CA ALA A 135 15.60 -8.00 -8.84
C ALA A 135 16.45 -6.77 -9.17
N ILE A 136 17.23 -6.27 -8.21
CA ILE A 136 18.14 -5.13 -8.41
C ILE A 136 19.21 -5.48 -9.45
N TYR A 137 19.82 -6.67 -9.38
CA TYR A 137 20.79 -7.11 -10.37
C TYR A 137 20.18 -7.27 -11.75
N ALA A 138 18.99 -7.87 -11.85
CA ALA A 138 18.28 -8.05 -13.11
C ALA A 138 17.90 -6.70 -13.75
N CYS A 139 17.41 -5.74 -12.96
CA CYS A 139 17.16 -4.37 -13.42
C CYS A 139 18.46 -3.71 -13.91
N GLY A 140 19.56 -3.83 -13.17
CA GLY A 140 20.85 -3.26 -13.54
C GLY A 140 21.41 -3.84 -14.84
N ASP A 141 21.34 -5.16 -15.02
CA ASP A 141 21.81 -5.82 -16.25
C ASP A 141 20.91 -5.52 -17.44
N LEU A 142 19.61 -5.41 -17.22
CA LEU A 142 18.68 -4.94 -18.23
C LEU A 142 19.05 -3.53 -18.69
N LEU A 143 19.30 -2.60 -17.75
CA LEU A 143 19.64 -1.22 -18.09
C LEU A 143 20.93 -1.14 -18.88
N LYS A 144 21.98 -1.89 -18.50
CA LYS A 144 23.25 -1.92 -19.26
C LYS A 144 23.07 -2.30 -20.74
N ASN A 145 22.10 -3.17 -21.04
CA ASN A 145 21.85 -3.61 -22.41
C ASN A 145 21.15 -2.55 -23.26
N TYR A 146 20.30 -1.73 -22.66
CA TYR A 146 19.47 -0.75 -23.38
C TYR A 146 20.01 0.68 -23.30
N ILE A 147 20.71 1.02 -22.22
CA ILE A 147 21.17 2.36 -21.90
C ILE A 147 22.67 2.28 -21.62
N PRO A 148 23.52 2.63 -22.60
CA PRO A 148 24.95 2.66 -22.38
C PRO A 148 25.29 3.75 -21.35
N ARG A 149 26.09 3.38 -20.35
CA ARG A 149 26.51 4.30 -19.29
C ARG A 149 27.40 5.41 -19.87
N PRO A 150 27.08 6.70 -19.69
CA PRO A 150 27.95 7.80 -20.08
C PRO A 150 29.27 7.79 -19.29
N ASP A 151 30.35 8.28 -19.89
CA ASP A 151 31.66 8.37 -19.22
C ASP A 151 31.68 9.40 -18.06
N ASP A 152 30.74 10.35 -18.04
CA ASP A 152 30.55 11.39 -17.01
C ASP A 152 29.38 11.07 -16.06
N ASP A 153 29.06 9.79 -15.90
CA ASP A 153 27.96 9.35 -15.05
C ASP A 153 28.28 9.54 -13.56
N ILE A 154 27.47 10.37 -12.89
CA ILE A 154 27.52 10.60 -11.45
C ILE A 154 26.31 9.94 -10.79
N ASN A 155 26.44 9.52 -9.53
CA ASN A 155 25.30 8.96 -8.83
C ASN A 155 24.27 10.08 -8.53
N GLU A 156 23.18 10.11 -9.30
CA GLU A 156 22.13 11.14 -9.21
C GLU A 156 21.07 10.82 -8.13
N LEU A 157 21.00 9.57 -7.66
CA LEU A 157 20.04 9.10 -6.65
C LEU A 157 20.78 8.45 -5.47
N GLN A 158 20.20 8.51 -4.27
CA GLN A 158 20.80 7.86 -3.12
C GLN A 158 20.43 6.37 -3.10
N ASP A 159 21.43 5.49 -2.98
CA ASP A 159 21.21 4.04 -2.82
C ASP A 159 20.67 3.76 -1.40
N ALA A 160 19.36 3.87 -1.22
CA ALA A 160 18.71 3.66 0.06
C ALA A 160 17.40 2.87 -0.06
N LEU A 161 17.22 1.89 0.81
CA LEU A 161 15.92 1.27 1.05
C LEU A 161 15.10 2.22 1.92
N VAL A 162 13.95 2.66 1.40
CA VAL A 162 12.99 3.48 2.15
C VAL A 162 11.88 2.56 2.64
N GLU A 163 11.89 2.25 3.94
CA GLU A 163 10.80 1.54 4.60
C GLU A 163 9.72 2.55 5.03
N ILE A 164 8.48 2.32 4.62
CA ILE A 164 7.35 3.20 4.91
C ILE A 164 6.43 2.43 5.86
N ASP A 165 6.48 2.79 7.15
CA ASP A 165 5.65 2.23 8.23
C ASP A 165 4.20 2.74 8.24
#